data_AF-A0ABD5REG1-F1
#
_entry.id   AF-A0ABD5REG1-F1
#
_cell.length_a   1.000
_cell.length_b   1.000
_cell.length_c   1.000
_cell.angle_alpha   90.00
_cell.angle_beta   90.00
_cell.angle_gamma   90.00
#
_symmetry.space_group_name_H-M   'P 1'
#
loop_
_entity.id
_entity.type
_entity.pdbx_description
1 polymer ?
#
loop_
_entity_poly.entity_id
_entity_poly.type
_entity_poly.pdbx_seq_one_letter_code
_entity_poly.pdbx_strand_id
1 'polypeptide(L)'
;MPQFHYPCPGCSTTNSLHRADCQFEGVAWQAVEKAYTDIVARLAAGPTPEAALRDAVHGEWDALHQSALQRLQRNERVVEEEGNLRLLTAAEYKERVSEPTREPMATLYRKGSVPGCHDNAVFAMIAWYEFVGLSWPETKENVVAWLRDSGSWERGGFEEATPGELVEKKRHVYEQGYGWKEKARAAKAVIDRHA
;
A
#
# COMPACT_ATOMS: atom_id res chain seq x y z
N MET A 1 5.83 -6.30 -21.19
CA MET A 1 5.19 -4.97 -21.35
C MET A 1 6.03 -3.95 -20.62
N PRO A 2 6.12 -2.70 -21.11
CA PRO A 2 6.74 -1.62 -20.36
C PRO A 2 6.01 -1.46 -19.01
N GLN A 3 6.77 -1.34 -17.93
CA GLN A 3 6.24 -0.98 -16.62
C GLN A 3 6.54 0.49 -16.37
N PHE A 4 5.56 1.18 -15.84
CA PHE A 4 5.66 2.59 -15.49
C PHE A 4 5.76 2.78 -13.97
N HIS A 5 6.59 3.74 -13.55
CA HIS A 5 6.87 3.97 -12.13
C HIS A 5 5.71 4.68 -11.41
N TYR A 6 5.02 5.59 -12.08
CA TYR A 6 3.92 6.36 -11.51
C TYR A 6 2.56 5.78 -11.94
N PRO A 7 1.85 5.02 -11.09
CA PRO A 7 0.62 4.36 -11.48
C PRO A 7 -0.49 5.37 -11.80
N CYS A 8 -1.41 5.01 -12.70
CA CYS A 8 -2.62 5.79 -12.95
C CYS A 8 -3.34 6.10 -11.61
N PRO A 9 -3.62 7.38 -11.29
CA PRO A 9 -4.21 7.73 -10.00
C PRO A 9 -5.65 7.22 -9.83
N GLY A 10 -6.36 6.97 -10.94
CA GLY A 10 -7.73 6.43 -10.93
C GLY A 10 -7.80 4.92 -10.70
N CYS A 11 -7.04 4.12 -11.45
CA CYS A 11 -7.16 2.65 -11.43
C CYS A 11 -5.92 1.89 -10.92
N SER A 12 -4.84 2.60 -10.58
CA SER A 12 -3.55 2.04 -10.12
C SER A 12 -2.78 1.19 -11.13
N THR A 13 -3.20 1.13 -12.40
CA THR A 13 -2.41 0.42 -13.43
C THR A 13 -1.04 1.08 -13.59
N THR A 14 -0.03 0.30 -13.95
CA THR A 14 1.34 0.73 -14.27
C THR A 14 1.70 0.39 -15.71
N ASN A 15 0.69 0.20 -16.56
CA ASN A 15 0.82 -0.02 -17.99
C ASN A 15 -0.39 0.62 -18.71
N SER A 16 -0.44 0.50 -20.04
CA SER A 16 -1.51 1.10 -20.86
C SER A 16 -2.88 0.42 -20.73
N LEU A 17 -3.01 -0.69 -20.01
CA LEU A 17 -4.27 -1.40 -19.78
C LEU A 17 -4.91 -0.90 -18.48
N HIS A 18 -5.94 -0.08 -18.62
CA HIS A 18 -6.73 0.44 -17.51
C HIS A 18 -7.85 -0.52 -17.11
N ARG A 19 -8.41 -0.33 -15.90
CA ARG A 19 -9.67 -0.98 -15.53
C ARG A 19 -10.81 -0.35 -16.33
N ALA A 20 -11.86 -1.14 -16.60
CA ALA A 20 -13.13 -0.60 -17.08
C ALA A 20 -13.57 0.57 -16.18
N ASP A 21 -14.01 1.66 -16.81
CA ASP A 21 -14.46 2.90 -16.18
C ASP A 21 -13.37 3.79 -15.55
N CYS A 22 -12.10 3.61 -15.93
CA CYS A 22 -11.07 4.54 -15.51
C CYS A 22 -11.24 5.90 -16.20
N GLN A 23 -11.53 6.95 -15.44
CA GLN A 23 -11.66 8.33 -15.95
C GLN A 23 -10.39 8.91 -16.61
N PHE A 24 -9.25 8.21 -16.50
CA PHE A 24 -7.96 8.60 -17.10
C PHE A 24 -7.52 7.64 -18.20
N GLU A 25 -8.41 6.77 -18.68
CA GLU A 25 -8.15 5.97 -19.87
C GLU A 25 -7.85 6.89 -21.07
N GLY A 26 -6.82 6.56 -21.86
CA GLY A 26 -6.38 7.37 -23.00
C GLY A 26 -5.54 8.60 -22.64
N VAL A 27 -5.36 8.93 -21.36
CA VAL A 27 -4.44 10.00 -20.95
C VAL A 27 -3.00 9.58 -21.23
N ALA A 28 -2.23 10.48 -21.85
CA ALA A 28 -0.81 10.25 -22.13
C ALA A 28 -0.04 10.04 -20.81
N TRP A 29 0.84 9.04 -20.78
CA TRP A 29 1.52 8.66 -19.53
C TRP A 29 2.40 9.78 -18.96
N GLN A 30 2.98 10.59 -19.83
CA GLN A 30 3.77 11.77 -19.45
C GLN A 30 2.95 12.77 -18.63
N ALA A 31 1.64 12.90 -18.87
CA ALA A 31 0.77 13.74 -18.07
C ALA A 31 0.53 13.15 -16.67
N VAL A 32 0.42 11.81 -16.58
CA VAL A 32 0.32 11.10 -15.29
C VAL A 32 1.59 11.32 -14.47
N GLU A 33 2.76 11.09 -15.06
CA GLU A 33 4.05 11.31 -14.40
C GLU A 33 4.20 12.76 -13.95
N LYS A 34 3.91 13.72 -14.84
CA LYS A 34 3.95 15.14 -14.53
C LYS A 34 3.08 15.50 -13.32
N ALA A 35 1.84 15.00 -13.25
CA ALA A 35 0.96 15.29 -12.12
C ALA A 35 1.54 14.84 -10.78
N TYR A 36 2.20 13.67 -10.71
CA TYR A 36 2.92 13.27 -9.49
C TYR A 36 4.17 14.12 -9.25
N THR A 37 4.96 14.38 -10.29
CA THR A 37 6.22 15.13 -10.17
C THR A 37 5.99 16.55 -9.69
N ASP A 38 4.97 17.26 -10.19
CA ASP A 38 4.64 18.61 -9.75
C ASP A 38 4.34 18.66 -8.24
N ILE A 39 3.58 17.68 -7.74
CA ILE A 39 3.24 17.59 -6.32
C ILE A 39 4.47 17.24 -5.49
N VAL A 40 5.18 16.18 -5.87
CA VAL A 40 6.32 15.67 -5.11
C VAL A 40 7.47 16.68 -5.10
N ALA A 41 7.76 17.33 -6.23
CA ALA A 41 8.81 18.34 -6.31
C ALA A 41 8.50 19.52 -5.39
N ARG A 42 7.24 20.00 -5.35
CA ARG A 42 6.86 21.10 -4.48
C ARG A 42 6.95 20.73 -3.00
N LEU A 43 6.49 19.54 -2.62
CA LEU A 43 6.48 19.08 -1.23
C LEU A 43 7.86 18.63 -0.73
N ALA A 44 8.75 18.20 -1.64
CA ALA A 44 10.15 17.88 -1.31
C ALA A 44 10.93 19.13 -0.87
N ALA A 45 10.52 20.32 -1.32
CA ALA A 45 11.09 21.59 -0.86
C ALA A 45 10.59 22.01 0.54
N GLY A 46 9.48 21.45 1.02
CA GLY A 46 8.96 21.67 2.37
C GLY A 46 7.44 21.63 2.48
N PRO A 47 6.90 21.59 3.72
CA PRO A 47 5.47 21.60 3.99
C PRO A 47 4.77 22.80 3.33
N THR A 48 3.60 22.58 2.74
CA THR A 48 2.90 23.61 1.95
C THR A 48 1.39 23.48 2.10
N PRO A 49 0.63 24.59 2.28
CA PRO A 49 -0.83 24.54 2.26
C PRO A 49 -1.34 24.04 0.90
N GLU A 50 -2.46 23.31 0.86
CA GLU A 50 -2.97 22.76 -0.41
C GLU A 50 -3.24 23.84 -1.46
N ALA A 51 -3.75 25.01 -1.07
CA ALA A 51 -3.94 26.14 -1.99
C ALA A 51 -2.63 26.58 -2.65
N ALA A 52 -1.57 26.73 -1.87
CA ALA A 52 -0.25 27.10 -2.40
C ALA A 52 0.40 25.97 -3.21
N LEU A 53 0.06 24.71 -2.95
CA LEU A 53 0.45 23.59 -3.79
C LEU A 53 -0.24 23.68 -5.17
N ARG A 54 -1.54 23.96 -5.18
CA ARG A 54 -2.34 24.12 -6.41
C ARG A 54 -1.83 25.25 -7.28
N ASP A 55 -1.40 26.35 -6.67
CA ASP A 55 -0.85 27.51 -7.40
C ASP A 55 0.58 27.28 -7.90
N ALA A 56 1.30 26.32 -7.33
CA ALA A 56 2.71 26.06 -7.64
C ALA A 56 2.93 24.99 -8.73
N VAL A 57 1.88 24.27 -9.14
CA VAL A 57 2.03 23.28 -10.23
C VAL A 57 2.31 23.96 -11.55
N HIS A 58 3.00 23.25 -12.44
CA HIS A 58 3.30 23.79 -13.76
C HIS A 58 2.06 23.71 -14.65
N GLY A 59 1.37 24.83 -14.85
CA GLY A 59 0.15 24.91 -15.65
C GLY A 59 -1.09 24.97 -14.76
N GLU A 60 -2.18 24.29 -15.15
CA GLU A 60 -3.43 24.29 -14.39
C GLU A 60 -3.54 23.06 -13.49
N TRP A 61 -4.07 23.27 -12.28
CA TRP A 61 -4.47 22.17 -11.40
C TRP A 61 -5.75 21.50 -11.93
N ASP A 62 -5.61 20.26 -12.38
CA ASP A 62 -6.70 19.50 -13.00
C ASP A 62 -7.13 18.28 -12.15
N ALA A 63 -8.06 17.49 -12.70
CA ALA A 63 -8.53 16.27 -12.07
C ALA A 63 -7.42 15.22 -11.87
N LEU A 64 -6.37 15.25 -12.70
CA LEU A 64 -5.25 14.33 -12.62
C LEU A 64 -4.36 14.65 -11.42
N HIS A 65 -4.02 15.94 -11.22
CA HIS A 65 -3.32 16.41 -10.03
C HIS A 65 -4.12 16.13 -8.76
N GLN A 66 -5.42 16.44 -8.77
CA GLN A 66 -6.28 16.16 -7.62
C GLN A 66 -6.30 14.66 -7.25
N SER A 67 -6.40 13.79 -8.25
CA SER A 67 -6.42 12.34 -8.03
C SER A 67 -5.06 11.79 -7.62
N ALA A 68 -3.97 12.35 -8.15
CA ALA A 68 -2.60 12.02 -7.75
C ALA A 68 -2.35 12.41 -6.27
N LEU A 69 -2.74 13.62 -5.86
CA LEU A 69 -2.64 14.08 -4.47
C LEU A 69 -3.46 13.17 -3.53
N GLN A 70 -4.73 12.92 -3.85
CA GLN A 70 -5.59 12.04 -3.06
C GLN A 70 -5.01 10.63 -2.93
N ARG A 71 -4.35 10.13 -3.97
CA ARG A 71 -3.66 8.83 -3.90
C ARG A 71 -2.45 8.90 -2.98
N LEU A 72 -1.61 9.92 -3.10
CA LEU A 72 -0.44 10.11 -2.23
C LEU A 72 -0.86 10.18 -0.76
N GLN A 73 -1.95 10.90 -0.45
CA GLN A 73 -2.54 10.95 0.89
C GLN A 73 -3.13 9.62 1.33
N ARG A 74 -3.86 8.94 0.44
CA ARG A 74 -4.45 7.62 0.74
C ARG A 74 -3.39 6.57 1.04
N ASN A 75 -2.26 6.64 0.34
CA ASN A 75 -1.12 5.76 0.54
C ASN A 75 -0.22 6.21 1.68
N GLU A 76 -0.57 7.31 2.37
CA GLU A 76 0.17 7.89 3.50
C GLU A 76 1.58 8.40 3.14
N ARG A 77 1.82 8.65 1.84
CA ARG A 77 3.07 9.29 1.37
C ARG A 77 3.07 10.78 1.66
N VAL A 78 1.90 11.40 1.59
CA VAL A 78 1.66 12.80 1.95
C VAL A 78 0.71 12.81 3.13
N VAL A 79 1.04 13.57 4.17
CA VAL A 79 0.19 13.78 5.35
C VAL A 79 -0.21 15.25 5.43
N GLU A 80 -1.32 15.53 6.10
CA GLU A 80 -1.72 16.89 6.44
C GLU A 80 -1.48 17.10 7.93
N GLU A 81 -0.65 18.08 8.26
CA GLU A 81 -0.26 18.45 9.62
C GLU A 81 -0.35 19.97 9.73
N GLU A 82 -1.10 20.47 10.72
CA GLU A 82 -1.25 21.92 10.96
C GLU A 82 -1.70 22.70 9.70
N GLY A 83 -2.59 22.11 8.90
CA GLY A 83 -3.10 22.70 7.65
C GLY A 83 -2.10 22.73 6.48
N ASN A 84 -0.95 22.06 6.64
CA ASN A 84 0.07 21.94 5.60
C ASN A 84 0.18 20.49 5.12
N LEU A 85 0.28 20.31 3.82
CA LEU A 85 0.66 19.05 3.21
C LEU A 85 2.16 18.86 3.36
N ARG A 86 2.59 17.68 3.79
CA ARG A 86 3.99 17.30 3.95
C ARG A 86 4.25 15.94 3.34
N LEU A 87 5.32 15.85 2.54
CA LEU A 87 5.83 14.59 2.02
C LEU A 87 6.64 13.88 3.11
N LEU A 88 6.30 12.62 3.40
CA LEU A 88 7.07 11.82 4.35
C LEU A 88 8.40 11.38 3.73
N THR A 89 9.45 11.40 4.53
CA THR A 89 10.71 10.71 4.20
C THR A 89 10.48 9.20 4.11
N ALA A 90 11.41 8.47 3.51
CA ALA A 90 11.33 7.02 3.45
C ALA A 90 11.26 6.36 4.83
N ALA A 91 11.96 6.92 5.84
CA ALA A 91 11.96 6.40 7.20
C ALA A 91 10.61 6.62 7.90
N GLU A 92 10.10 7.85 7.89
CA GLU A 92 8.79 8.17 8.49
C GLU A 92 7.66 7.41 7.81
N TYR A 93 7.73 7.26 6.49
CA TYR A 93 6.76 6.48 5.74
C TYR A 93 6.75 5.02 6.20
N LYS A 94 7.93 4.39 6.32
CA LYS A 94 8.06 3.00 6.77
C LYS A 94 7.51 2.81 8.17
N GLU A 95 7.83 3.71 9.09
CA GLU A 95 7.32 3.68 10.47
C GLU A 95 5.79 3.81 10.50
N ARG A 96 5.22 4.66 9.66
CA ARG A 96 3.78 4.89 9.63
C ARG A 96 3.00 3.72 9.04
N VAL A 97 3.53 3.06 8.00
CA VAL A 97 2.81 2.03 7.23
C VAL A 97 3.16 0.59 7.62
N SER A 98 4.15 0.40 8.50
CA SER A 98 4.48 -0.91 9.08
C SER A 98 3.29 -1.49 9.85
N GLU A 99 2.44 -0.64 10.43
CA GLU A 99 1.21 -1.03 11.12
C GLU A 99 -0.04 -0.61 10.32
N PRO A 100 -0.75 -1.54 9.67
CA PRO A 100 -1.94 -1.21 8.93
C PRO A 100 -3.07 -0.68 9.84
N THR A 101 -3.49 0.57 9.63
CA THR A 101 -4.56 1.20 10.43
C THR A 101 -5.95 1.13 9.79
N ARG A 102 -6.03 0.76 8.50
CA ARG A 102 -7.28 0.71 7.73
C ARG A 102 -7.77 -0.71 7.46
N GLU A 103 -9.09 -0.89 7.48
CA GLU A 103 -9.72 -2.17 7.11
C GLU A 103 -9.50 -2.50 5.62
N PRO A 104 -9.40 -3.80 5.26
CA PRO A 104 -9.42 -4.98 6.13
C PRO A 104 -8.12 -5.28 6.89
N MET A 105 -7.01 -4.61 6.54
CA MET A 105 -5.69 -4.95 7.07
C MET A 105 -5.56 -4.69 8.58
N ALA A 106 -6.21 -3.65 9.11
CA ALA A 106 -6.23 -3.36 10.54
C ALA A 106 -6.75 -4.54 11.37
N THR A 107 -7.75 -5.27 10.88
CA THR A 107 -8.24 -6.47 11.56
C THR A 107 -7.23 -7.60 11.51
N LEU A 108 -6.62 -7.86 10.36
CA LEU A 108 -5.57 -8.89 10.22
C LEU A 108 -4.37 -8.59 11.12
N TYR A 109 -3.91 -7.34 11.14
CA TYR A 109 -2.76 -6.93 11.93
C TYR A 109 -3.02 -7.15 13.43
N ARG A 110 -4.13 -6.62 13.95
CA ARG A 110 -4.47 -6.68 15.38
C ARG A 110 -4.84 -8.07 15.87
N LYS A 111 -5.66 -8.80 15.11
CA LYS A 111 -6.21 -10.10 15.55
C LYS A 111 -5.34 -11.29 15.10
N GLY A 112 -4.47 -11.07 14.13
CA GLY A 112 -3.74 -12.14 13.46
C GLY A 112 -4.67 -13.01 12.60
N SER A 113 -4.12 -14.13 12.16
CA SER A 113 -4.85 -15.19 11.44
C SER A 113 -5.38 -16.26 12.39
N VAL A 114 -6.46 -16.93 11.98
CA VAL A 114 -7.09 -18.03 12.71
C VAL A 114 -7.25 -19.24 11.78
N PRO A 115 -7.50 -20.45 12.32
CA PRO A 115 -7.75 -21.64 11.51
C PRO A 115 -8.79 -21.38 10.42
N GLY A 116 -8.48 -21.79 9.19
CA GLY A 116 -9.32 -21.54 8.01
C GLY A 116 -9.02 -20.23 7.27
N CYS A 117 -8.10 -19.37 7.74
CA CYS A 117 -7.67 -18.19 6.98
C CYS A 117 -6.17 -17.88 6.94
N HIS A 118 -5.32 -18.71 7.54
CA HIS A 118 -3.87 -18.51 7.59
C HIS A 118 -3.26 -18.13 6.23
N ASP A 119 -3.59 -18.87 5.17
CA ASP A 119 -3.05 -18.63 3.83
C ASP A 119 -3.41 -17.24 3.29
N ASN A 120 -4.71 -16.90 3.31
CA ASN A 120 -5.21 -15.62 2.84
C ASN A 120 -4.65 -14.45 3.68
N ALA A 121 -4.50 -14.64 4.99
CA ALA A 121 -3.98 -13.60 5.88
C ALA A 121 -2.48 -13.34 5.65
N VAL A 122 -1.65 -14.39 5.60
CA VAL A 122 -0.21 -14.27 5.33
C VAL A 122 0.03 -13.68 3.95
N PHE A 123 -0.72 -14.14 2.95
CA PHE A 123 -0.66 -13.56 1.59
C PHE A 123 -0.96 -12.07 1.62
N ALA A 124 -2.05 -11.67 2.28
CA ALA A 124 -2.45 -10.27 2.37
C ALA A 124 -1.40 -9.40 3.07
N MET A 125 -0.77 -9.89 4.13
CA MET A 125 0.31 -9.19 4.83
C MET A 125 1.55 -9.01 3.94
N ILE A 126 2.00 -10.05 3.24
CA ILE A 126 3.14 -9.96 2.30
C ILE A 126 2.84 -8.96 1.18
N ALA A 127 1.68 -9.10 0.54
CA ALA A 127 1.27 -8.23 -0.56
C ALA A 127 1.00 -6.78 -0.12
N TRP A 128 0.60 -6.56 1.15
CA TRP A 128 0.50 -5.21 1.70
C TRP A 128 1.87 -4.56 1.85
N TYR A 129 2.83 -5.26 2.47
CA TYR A 129 4.18 -4.72 2.68
C TYR A 129 4.94 -4.46 1.36
N GLU A 130 4.76 -5.33 0.37
CA GLU A 130 5.21 -5.06 -1.00
C GLU A 130 4.57 -3.80 -1.56
N PHE A 131 3.24 -3.67 -1.46
CA PHE A 131 2.50 -2.52 -1.98
C PHE A 131 2.92 -1.19 -1.35
N VAL A 132 3.24 -1.16 -0.06
CA VAL A 132 3.77 0.04 0.59
C VAL A 132 5.26 0.24 0.29
N GLY A 133 5.95 -0.74 -0.28
CA GLY A 133 7.32 -0.60 -0.78
C GLY A 133 8.40 -0.96 0.24
N LEU A 134 8.09 -1.86 1.18
CA LEU A 134 9.13 -2.53 1.96
C LEU A 134 9.90 -3.49 1.04
N SER A 135 11.20 -3.63 1.27
CA SER A 135 12.00 -4.66 0.61
C SER A 135 11.59 -6.05 1.07
N TRP A 136 12.03 -7.10 0.35
CA TRP A 136 11.76 -8.48 0.76
C TRP A 136 12.28 -8.82 2.17
N PRO A 137 13.53 -8.48 2.56
CA PRO A 137 14.01 -8.72 3.93
C PRO A 137 13.13 -8.05 4.99
N GLU A 138 12.75 -6.79 4.77
CA GLU A 138 11.86 -6.05 5.68
C GLU A 138 10.47 -6.69 5.74
N THR A 139 9.90 -7.05 4.59
CA THR A 139 8.60 -7.74 4.51
C THR A 139 8.63 -9.05 5.28
N LYS A 140 9.68 -9.86 5.10
CA LYS A 140 9.84 -11.13 5.81
C LYS A 140 9.91 -10.92 7.32
N GLU A 141 10.73 -9.97 7.77
CA GLU A 141 10.87 -9.64 9.18
C GLU A 141 9.54 -9.21 9.79
N ASN A 142 8.82 -8.27 9.15
CA ASN A 142 7.54 -7.77 9.65
C ASN A 142 6.46 -8.85 9.68
N VAL A 143 6.36 -9.71 8.67
CA VAL A 143 5.36 -10.80 8.66
C VAL A 143 5.68 -11.86 9.72
N VAL A 144 6.97 -12.18 9.94
CA VAL A 144 7.40 -13.09 11.00
C VAL A 144 7.08 -12.52 12.38
N ALA A 145 7.35 -11.23 12.60
CA ALA A 145 6.99 -10.54 13.84
C ALA A 145 5.47 -10.56 14.03
N TRP A 146 4.70 -10.14 13.03
CA TRP A 146 3.23 -10.19 13.07
C TRP A 146 2.67 -11.58 13.39
N LEU A 147 3.23 -12.65 12.80
CA LEU A 147 2.79 -14.02 13.09
C LEU A 147 2.94 -14.39 14.57
N ARG A 148 4.00 -13.92 15.22
CA ARG A 148 4.26 -14.14 16.65
C ARG A 148 3.44 -13.20 17.52
N ASP A 149 3.51 -11.90 17.26
CA ASP A 149 2.95 -10.87 18.13
C ASP A 149 1.41 -10.90 18.15
N SER A 150 0.79 -11.29 17.04
CA SER A 150 -0.67 -11.48 16.95
C SER A 150 -1.16 -12.81 17.56
N GLY A 151 -0.24 -13.66 18.04
CA GLY A 151 -0.55 -15.00 18.51
C GLY A 151 -0.92 -15.98 17.40
N SER A 152 -0.73 -15.61 16.13
CA SER A 152 -1.14 -16.44 14.99
C SER A 152 -0.41 -17.76 14.97
N TRP A 153 0.90 -17.72 15.21
CA TRP A 153 1.76 -18.90 15.18
C TRP A 153 1.40 -19.90 16.27
N GLU A 154 1.14 -19.40 17.48
CA GLU A 154 0.79 -20.17 18.67
C GLU A 154 -0.57 -20.88 18.53
N ARG A 155 -1.48 -20.33 17.71
CA ARG A 155 -2.76 -20.98 17.38
C ARG A 155 -2.59 -22.25 16.53
N GLY A 156 -1.41 -22.47 15.94
CA GLY A 156 -1.10 -23.64 15.13
C GLY A 156 -1.83 -23.64 13.78
N GLY A 157 -1.79 -24.77 13.07
CA GLY A 157 -2.38 -24.92 11.74
C GLY A 157 -1.45 -24.56 10.57
N PHE A 158 -0.15 -24.41 10.84
CA PHE A 158 0.89 -24.27 9.82
C PHE A 158 1.61 -25.60 9.60
N GLU A 159 2.01 -25.87 8.37
CA GLU A 159 2.77 -27.08 8.01
C GLU A 159 4.28 -26.90 8.27
N GLU A 160 4.74 -25.66 8.27
CA GLU A 160 6.14 -25.28 8.44
C GLU A 160 6.59 -25.35 9.90
N ALA A 161 7.89 -25.59 10.10
CA ALA A 161 8.45 -25.69 11.44
C ALA A 161 8.67 -24.31 12.07
N THR A 162 8.83 -23.26 11.25
CA THR A 162 9.01 -21.88 11.73
C THR A 162 8.23 -20.86 10.90
N PRO A 163 7.88 -19.69 11.48
CA PRO A 163 7.28 -18.60 10.72
C PRO A 163 8.15 -18.16 9.53
N GLY A 164 9.48 -18.18 9.71
CA GLY A 164 10.43 -17.77 8.69
C GLY A 164 10.41 -18.67 7.45
N GLU A 165 10.25 -19.98 7.64
CA GLU A 165 10.10 -20.94 6.54
C GLU A 165 8.79 -20.75 5.78
N LEU A 166 7.68 -20.54 6.50
CA LEU A 166 6.37 -20.26 5.92
C LEU A 166 6.43 -19.02 5.02
N VAL A 167 7.00 -17.94 5.53
CA VAL A 167 7.09 -16.68 4.79
C VAL A 167 8.03 -16.83 3.58
N GLU A 168 9.16 -17.54 3.72
CA GLU A 168 10.07 -17.79 2.59
C GLU A 168 9.40 -18.61 1.48
N LYS A 169 8.64 -19.66 1.81
CA LYS A 169 7.86 -20.43 0.82
C LYS A 169 6.86 -19.54 0.05
N LYS A 170 6.40 -18.45 0.67
CA LYS A 170 5.45 -17.48 0.09
C LYS A 170 6.13 -16.27 -0.57
N ARG A 171 7.45 -16.29 -0.76
CA ARG A 171 8.19 -15.21 -1.43
C ARG A 171 7.65 -14.83 -2.81
N HIS A 172 7.14 -15.81 -3.55
CA HIS A 172 6.50 -15.58 -4.85
C HIS A 172 5.33 -14.57 -4.78
N VAL A 173 4.68 -14.43 -3.61
CA VAL A 173 3.60 -13.44 -3.42
C VAL A 173 4.14 -12.01 -3.55
N TYR A 174 5.32 -11.76 -2.99
CA TYR A 174 6.02 -10.48 -3.09
C TYR A 174 6.50 -10.23 -4.52
N GLU A 175 7.14 -11.21 -5.14
CA GLU A 175 7.77 -11.04 -6.46
C GLU A 175 6.78 -10.82 -7.61
N GLN A 176 5.56 -11.31 -7.47
CA GLN A 176 4.53 -11.23 -8.52
C GLN A 176 3.59 -10.02 -8.39
N GLY A 177 3.71 -9.23 -7.32
CA GLY A 177 2.93 -8.00 -7.13
C GLY A 177 1.42 -8.23 -7.02
N TYR A 178 1.00 -9.24 -6.25
CA TYR A 178 -0.42 -9.57 -6.13
C TYR A 178 -1.23 -8.51 -5.36
N GLY A 179 -2.53 -8.43 -5.65
CA GLY A 179 -3.45 -7.59 -4.91
C GLY A 179 -3.78 -8.17 -3.53
N TRP A 180 -3.51 -7.43 -2.45
CA TRP A 180 -3.80 -7.85 -1.06
C TRP A 180 -5.30 -7.79 -0.69
N LYS A 181 -6.09 -6.90 -1.31
CA LYS A 181 -7.46 -6.54 -0.86
C LYS A 181 -8.43 -7.70 -0.77
N GLU A 182 -8.46 -8.56 -1.79
CA GLU A 182 -9.40 -9.69 -1.85
C GLU A 182 -9.07 -10.72 -0.75
N LYS A 183 -7.80 -11.09 -0.65
CA LYS A 183 -7.29 -12.01 0.36
C LYS A 183 -7.50 -11.49 1.78
N ALA A 184 -7.25 -10.20 1.99
CA ALA A 184 -7.49 -9.55 3.27
C ALA A 184 -8.97 -9.56 3.67
N ARG A 185 -9.90 -9.30 2.72
CA ARG A 185 -11.35 -9.39 2.98
C ARG A 185 -11.78 -10.82 3.31
N ALA A 186 -11.30 -11.80 2.56
CA ALA A 186 -11.60 -13.21 2.80
C ALA A 186 -11.12 -13.65 4.19
N ALA A 187 -9.89 -13.26 4.58
CA ALA A 187 -9.36 -13.55 5.90
C ALA A 187 -10.13 -12.84 7.01
N LYS A 188 -10.41 -11.55 6.86
CA LYS A 188 -11.20 -10.77 7.83
C LYS A 188 -12.57 -11.41 8.08
N ALA A 189 -13.26 -11.85 7.04
CA ALA A 189 -14.57 -12.49 7.17
C ALA A 189 -14.53 -13.79 8.02
N VAL A 190 -13.42 -14.54 8.00
CA VAL A 190 -13.23 -15.70 8.87
C VAL A 190 -12.93 -15.25 10.30
N ILE A 191 -12.02 -14.29 10.46
CA ILE A 191 -11.63 -13.74 11.77
C ILE A 191 -12.85 -13.18 12.53
N ASP A 192 -13.72 -12.43 11.84
CA ASP A 192 -14.92 -11.86 12.44
C ASP A 192 -15.93 -12.93 12.89
N ARG A 193 -15.92 -14.13 12.30
CA ARG A 193 -16.76 -15.25 12.75
C ARG A 193 -16.19 -15.99 13.96
N HIS A 194 -14.94 -15.72 14.33
CA HIS A 194 -14.27 -16.33 15.49
C HIS A 194 -14.15 -15.37 16.68
N ALA A 195 -14.55 -14.11 16.50
CA ALA A 195 -14.57 -13.07 17.53
C ALA A 195 -15.95 -12.95 18.16
#